data_AF-A0A940R3U9-F1
#
_entry.id   AF-A0A940R3U9-F1
#
_cell.length_a   1.000
_cell.length_b   1.000
_cell.length_c   1.000
_cell.angle_alpha   90.00
_cell.angle_beta   90.00
_cell.angle_gamma   90.00
#
_symmetry.space_group_name_H-M   'P 1'
#
loop_
_entity.id
_entity.type
_entity.pdbx_description
1 polymer ?
#
loop_
_entity_poly.entity_id
_entity_poly.type
_entity_poly.pdbx_seq_one_letter_code
_entity_poly.pdbx_strand_id
1 'polypeptide(L)'
;MSEPTPCCPVILLPGIKGTELTDEYPADRESVWSVSNSLRGDFKRLALHPDDRRYERIEPARVAPGPVFNLIYEQFLTSLRHELSPTEDRPTPVFAFPYDWRRALGDIQEQLDGFIDEVIARTLLLRHYYGSDYRRRPRVHLVGHSMGGLIVAGYLARYGGAKVAKVATLATPFQGSANAVLSIATGQASMTGVDVSPAEREVARMLPAVYHLLPSYAGALAWPQALARGFYKPLAWQPSVYQTIAEYIRLYSRRDPAETAALPDRIAEAAGILRAMLNEAQKHRAGVDALNLKDAGLAPTDWLCLAGIGEATVDRIAATTVPLPDPDAFAKAAIFDGAKAIEIDLRASAPVDDYDPAQRERADVRTGDATVPLAGATPTFLPYEQLVAVTRHHYAWWELGDRLINGLVDLHAAMPRMNAVQAMVTAHFLGRDARSIEALPAPGVAADAWRPPLGGLVLG
;
A
#
# COMPACT_ATOMS: atom_id res chain seq x y z
N MET A 1 -28.87 -12.21 32.70
CA MET A 1 -27.53 -11.66 32.40
C MET A 1 -27.53 -11.35 30.92
N SER A 2 -27.21 -10.12 30.51
CA SER A 2 -27.05 -9.80 29.08
C SER A 2 -25.93 -10.68 28.52
N GLU A 3 -26.19 -11.35 27.40
CA GLU A 3 -25.15 -12.14 26.73
C GLU A 3 -23.97 -11.23 26.35
N PRO A 4 -22.72 -11.74 26.42
CA PRO A 4 -21.55 -10.96 26.02
C PRO A 4 -21.70 -10.51 24.56
N THR A 5 -21.41 -9.22 24.32
CA THR A 5 -21.45 -8.63 22.98
C THR A 5 -20.51 -9.41 22.05
N PRO A 6 -20.98 -9.84 20.86
CA PRO A 6 -20.13 -10.54 19.91
C PRO A 6 -18.98 -9.65 19.44
N CYS A 7 -17.88 -10.28 18.99
CA CYS A 7 -16.77 -9.59 18.32
C CYS A 7 -17.32 -8.79 17.11
N CYS A 8 -16.70 -7.66 16.74
CA CYS A 8 -17.15 -6.97 15.53
C CYS A 8 -16.74 -7.78 14.28
N PRO A 9 -17.55 -7.77 13.21
CA PRO A 9 -17.14 -8.37 11.94
C PRO A 9 -15.85 -7.72 11.43
N VAL A 10 -15.00 -8.50 10.77
CA VAL A 10 -13.68 -8.06 10.30
C VAL A 10 -13.67 -7.88 8.79
N ILE A 11 -13.01 -6.82 8.31
CA ILE A 11 -12.76 -6.59 6.89
C ILE A 11 -11.25 -6.51 6.66
N LEU A 12 -10.73 -7.37 5.77
CA LEU A 12 -9.35 -7.36 5.32
C LEU A 12 -9.21 -6.61 4.00
N LEU A 13 -8.30 -5.64 3.97
CA LEU A 13 -7.91 -4.88 2.79
C LEU A 13 -6.54 -5.38 2.31
N PRO A 14 -6.45 -5.96 1.10
CA PRO A 14 -5.19 -6.45 0.56
C PRO A 14 -4.25 -5.30 0.14
N GLY A 15 -2.99 -5.65 -0.13
CA GLY A 15 -2.00 -4.75 -0.72
C GLY A 15 -2.22 -4.52 -2.22
N ILE A 16 -1.38 -3.66 -2.81
CA ILE A 16 -1.34 -3.45 -4.26
C ILE A 16 -1.12 -4.79 -4.98
N LYS A 17 -1.82 -5.01 -6.10
CA LYS A 17 -1.81 -6.30 -6.84
C LYS A 17 -2.33 -7.52 -6.07
N GLY A 18 -2.82 -7.38 -4.84
CA GLY A 18 -3.34 -8.47 -4.01
C GLY A 18 -4.76 -8.93 -4.34
N THR A 19 -5.38 -8.38 -5.38
CA THR A 19 -6.73 -8.71 -5.84
C THR A 19 -6.69 -9.01 -7.33
N GLU A 20 -7.32 -10.12 -7.74
CA GLU A 20 -7.52 -10.45 -9.15
C GLU A 20 -8.35 -9.36 -9.84
N LEU A 21 -8.09 -9.13 -11.13
CA LEU A 21 -8.89 -8.23 -11.95
C LEU A 21 -9.45 -9.01 -13.12
N THR A 22 -10.75 -8.89 -13.37
CA THR A 22 -11.44 -9.59 -14.46
C THR A 22 -12.22 -8.61 -15.31
N ASP A 23 -12.20 -8.81 -16.62
CA ASP A 23 -13.12 -8.15 -17.53
C ASP A 23 -14.48 -8.85 -17.48
N GLU A 24 -15.53 -8.09 -17.15
CA GLU A 24 -16.91 -8.58 -17.01
C GLU A 24 -17.76 -8.44 -18.28
N TYR A 25 -17.25 -7.82 -19.35
CA TYR A 25 -18.03 -7.70 -20.59
C TYR A 25 -18.13 -9.00 -21.41
N PRO A 26 -17.07 -9.81 -21.56
CA PRO A 26 -17.17 -11.09 -22.24
C PRO A 26 -18.15 -12.04 -21.53
N ALA A 27 -18.79 -12.95 -22.30
CA ALA A 27 -19.74 -13.91 -21.75
C ALA A 27 -19.11 -14.82 -20.67
N ASP A 28 -17.87 -15.25 -20.92
CA ASP A 28 -16.99 -15.85 -19.92
C ASP A 28 -16.02 -14.79 -19.43
N ARG A 29 -16.00 -14.53 -18.12
CA ARG A 29 -15.12 -13.51 -17.54
C ARG A 29 -13.67 -13.80 -17.88
N GLU A 30 -12.96 -12.80 -18.38
CA GLU A 30 -11.56 -12.93 -18.75
C GLU A 30 -10.65 -12.37 -17.66
N SER A 31 -9.56 -13.09 -17.35
CA SER A 31 -8.55 -12.60 -16.41
C SER A 31 -7.72 -11.47 -17.03
N VAL A 32 -7.79 -10.29 -16.41
CA VAL A 32 -6.87 -9.17 -16.66
C VAL A 32 -5.66 -9.27 -15.74
N TRP A 33 -5.87 -9.69 -14.49
CA TRP A 33 -4.82 -9.89 -13.49
C TRP A 33 -5.13 -11.11 -12.63
N SER A 34 -4.18 -12.03 -12.55
CA SER A 34 -4.23 -13.25 -11.74
C SER A 34 -2.82 -13.71 -11.41
N VAL A 35 -2.70 -14.68 -10.50
CA VAL A 35 -1.42 -15.35 -10.21
C VAL A 35 -0.77 -15.93 -11.47
N SER A 36 -1.57 -16.49 -12.38
CA SER A 36 -1.05 -17.04 -13.65
C SER A 36 -0.58 -15.96 -14.62
N ASN A 37 -1.22 -14.79 -14.66
CA ASN A 37 -0.81 -13.69 -15.53
C ASN A 37 0.40 -12.95 -14.97
N SER A 38 0.50 -12.82 -13.64
CA SER A 38 1.66 -12.21 -12.98
C SER A 38 2.95 -12.99 -13.26
N LEU A 39 2.89 -14.33 -13.23
CA LEU A 39 4.04 -15.19 -13.57
C LEU A 39 4.45 -15.13 -15.05
N ARG A 40 3.51 -14.77 -15.94
CA ARG A 40 3.76 -14.64 -17.38
C ARG A 40 4.19 -13.23 -17.79
N GLY A 41 4.17 -12.26 -16.87
CA GLY A 41 4.53 -10.88 -17.14
C GLY A 41 3.59 -10.17 -18.13
N ASP A 42 2.32 -10.59 -18.23
CA ASP A 42 1.35 -9.93 -19.10
C ASP A 42 0.73 -8.72 -18.41
N PHE A 43 1.32 -7.54 -18.65
CA PHE A 43 0.85 -6.27 -18.08
C PHE A 43 0.01 -5.44 -19.05
N LYS A 44 -0.20 -5.89 -20.29
CA LYS A 44 -0.74 -5.02 -21.34
C LYS A 44 -2.16 -4.55 -21.05
N ARG A 45 -3.01 -5.43 -20.51
CA ARG A 45 -4.42 -5.13 -20.17
C ARG A 45 -4.59 -4.33 -18.87
N LEU A 46 -3.53 -4.11 -18.10
CA LEU A 46 -3.58 -3.33 -16.86
C LEU A 46 -3.56 -1.82 -17.08
N ALA A 47 -3.07 -1.36 -18.23
CA ALA A 47 -2.84 0.04 -18.49
C ALA A 47 -4.15 0.84 -18.60
N LEU A 48 -4.18 2.03 -18.00
CA LEU A 48 -5.34 2.93 -17.98
C LEU A 48 -5.24 3.99 -19.10
N HIS A 49 -6.39 4.39 -19.62
CA HIS A 49 -6.50 5.33 -20.74
C HIS A 49 -5.94 6.72 -20.37
N PRO A 50 -5.17 7.39 -21.26
CA PRO A 50 -4.50 8.65 -20.91
C PRO A 50 -5.48 9.83 -20.73
N ASP A 51 -6.56 9.88 -21.51
CA ASP A 51 -7.55 10.96 -21.41
C ASP A 51 -8.55 10.77 -20.25
N ASP A 52 -8.74 9.54 -19.79
CA ASP A 52 -9.64 9.23 -18.67
C ASP A 52 -9.21 7.93 -17.99
N ARG A 53 -8.44 8.08 -16.91
CA ARG A 53 -7.83 6.96 -16.16
C ARG A 53 -8.85 6.10 -15.40
N ARG A 54 -10.15 6.35 -15.54
CA ARG A 54 -11.20 5.47 -15.03
C ARG A 54 -11.44 4.26 -15.94
N TYR A 55 -10.90 4.28 -17.16
CA TYR A 55 -11.13 3.27 -18.19
C TYR A 55 -9.81 2.67 -18.71
N GLU A 56 -9.92 1.50 -19.33
CA GLU A 56 -8.80 0.71 -19.88
C GLU A 56 -8.27 1.28 -21.20
N ARG A 57 -6.98 1.00 -21.48
CA ARG A 57 -6.29 1.47 -22.69
C ARG A 57 -6.69 0.73 -23.97
N ILE A 58 -6.63 -0.60 -23.98
CA ILE A 58 -6.52 -1.39 -25.22
C ILE A 58 -7.87 -1.56 -25.92
N GLU A 59 -8.94 -1.72 -25.13
CA GLU A 59 -10.30 -1.87 -25.60
C GLU A 59 -11.28 -1.51 -24.48
N PRO A 60 -12.53 -1.16 -24.79
CA PRO A 60 -13.57 -1.01 -23.78
C PRO A 60 -13.74 -2.33 -23.02
N ALA A 61 -13.32 -2.33 -21.77
CA ALA A 61 -13.48 -3.44 -20.84
C ALA A 61 -14.31 -2.96 -19.64
N ARG A 62 -14.89 -3.90 -18.90
CA ARG A 62 -15.43 -3.63 -17.57
C ARG A 62 -14.57 -4.37 -16.58
N VAL A 63 -13.42 -3.80 -16.25
CA VAL A 63 -12.53 -4.41 -15.28
C VAL A 63 -13.07 -4.20 -13.88
N ALA A 64 -13.39 -5.30 -13.23
CA ALA A 64 -13.89 -5.34 -11.87
C ALA A 64 -12.94 -6.14 -10.96
N PRO A 65 -12.93 -5.86 -9.65
CA PRO A 65 -12.21 -6.67 -8.68
C PRO A 65 -12.79 -8.09 -8.61
N GLY A 66 -11.93 -9.08 -8.81
CA GLY A 66 -12.19 -10.49 -8.53
C GLY A 66 -11.86 -10.86 -7.07
N PRO A 67 -11.63 -12.14 -6.78
CA PRO A 67 -11.16 -12.58 -5.47
C PRO A 67 -9.82 -11.95 -5.07
N VAL A 68 -9.57 -11.82 -3.78
CA VAL A 68 -8.20 -11.61 -3.29
C VAL A 68 -7.34 -12.82 -3.63
N PHE A 69 -6.03 -12.64 -3.77
CA PHE A 69 -5.14 -13.76 -4.07
C PHE A 69 -5.19 -14.79 -2.94
N ASN A 70 -5.91 -15.89 -3.15
CA ASN A 70 -6.14 -16.92 -2.14
C ASN A 70 -4.83 -17.47 -1.58
N LEU A 71 -3.85 -17.69 -2.46
CA LEU A 71 -2.51 -18.13 -2.09
C LEU A 71 -1.91 -17.27 -0.97
N ILE A 72 -2.23 -15.96 -0.90
CA ILE A 72 -1.73 -15.02 0.10
C ILE A 72 -2.64 -14.93 1.33
N TYR A 73 -3.93 -14.73 1.11
CA TYR A 73 -4.84 -14.25 2.16
C TYR A 73 -5.76 -15.32 2.73
N GLU A 74 -5.93 -16.46 2.06
CA GLU A 74 -6.91 -17.50 2.45
C GLU A 74 -6.67 -18.00 3.87
N GLN A 75 -5.43 -18.33 4.20
CA GLN A 75 -5.10 -18.87 5.50
C GLN A 75 -5.33 -17.84 6.61
N PHE A 76 -4.93 -16.58 6.40
CA PHE A 76 -5.16 -15.50 7.37
C PHE A 76 -6.66 -15.26 7.61
N LEU A 77 -7.46 -15.20 6.54
CA LEU A 77 -8.91 -15.07 6.63
C LEU A 77 -9.55 -16.26 7.37
N THR A 78 -9.13 -17.48 7.05
CA THR A 78 -9.65 -18.70 7.67
C THR A 78 -9.31 -18.78 9.15
N SER A 79 -8.06 -18.47 9.52
CA SER A 79 -7.61 -18.40 10.91
C SER A 79 -8.40 -17.36 11.70
N LEU A 80 -8.57 -16.14 11.17
CA LEU A 80 -9.37 -15.11 11.85
C LEU A 80 -10.83 -15.55 12.03
N ARG A 81 -11.46 -16.18 11.02
CA ARG A 81 -12.83 -16.70 11.15
C ARG A 81 -12.92 -17.72 12.26
N HIS A 82 -11.97 -18.63 12.35
CA HIS A 82 -11.94 -19.67 13.36
C HIS A 82 -11.70 -19.08 14.76
N GLU A 83 -10.66 -18.27 14.93
CA GLU A 83 -10.21 -17.78 16.24
C GLU A 83 -11.13 -16.71 16.84
N LEU A 84 -11.80 -15.92 16.01
CA LEU A 84 -12.72 -14.88 16.48
C LEU A 84 -14.13 -15.39 16.73
N SER A 85 -14.47 -16.61 16.29
CA SER A 85 -15.78 -17.22 16.52
C SER A 85 -15.78 -17.98 17.85
N PRO A 86 -16.58 -17.59 18.85
CA PRO A 86 -16.61 -18.30 20.13
C PRO A 86 -17.10 -19.75 20.01
N THR A 87 -18.07 -19.99 19.14
CA THR A 87 -18.71 -21.29 18.86
C THR A 87 -19.19 -21.32 17.40
N GLU A 88 -19.45 -22.51 16.86
CA GLU A 88 -19.94 -22.68 15.48
C GLU A 88 -21.30 -22.01 15.22
N ASP A 89 -22.19 -21.96 16.22
CA ASP A 89 -23.49 -21.31 16.15
C ASP A 89 -23.43 -19.79 16.38
N ARG A 90 -22.25 -19.26 16.73
CA ARG A 90 -21.99 -17.84 16.93
C ARG A 90 -20.79 -17.37 16.11
N PRO A 91 -20.82 -17.51 14.76
CA PRO A 91 -19.68 -17.15 13.93
C PRO A 91 -19.40 -15.65 13.99
N THR A 92 -18.12 -15.28 13.94
CA THR A 92 -17.68 -13.90 13.67
C THR A 92 -17.42 -13.76 12.17
N PRO A 93 -18.18 -12.92 11.45
CA PRO A 93 -17.96 -12.72 10.02
C PRO A 93 -16.60 -12.06 9.76
N VAL A 94 -15.86 -12.62 8.79
CA VAL A 94 -14.61 -12.04 8.29
C VAL A 94 -14.69 -12.01 6.77
N PHE A 95 -14.51 -10.83 6.18
CA PHE A 95 -14.62 -10.59 4.76
C PHE A 95 -13.31 -10.00 4.21
N ALA A 96 -13.00 -10.30 2.95
CA ALA A 96 -12.03 -9.52 2.22
C ALA A 96 -12.76 -8.39 1.49
N PHE A 97 -12.10 -7.23 1.35
CA PHE A 97 -12.53 -6.14 0.51
C PHE A 97 -11.63 -6.11 -0.74
N PRO A 98 -11.98 -6.86 -1.80
CA PRO A 98 -11.27 -6.79 -3.07
C PRO A 98 -11.51 -5.42 -3.72
N TYR A 99 -10.45 -4.82 -4.27
CA TYR A 99 -10.55 -3.52 -4.94
C TYR A 99 -9.65 -3.43 -6.16
N ASP A 100 -9.93 -2.47 -7.04
CA ASP A 100 -9.10 -2.20 -8.21
C ASP A 100 -7.87 -1.39 -7.78
N TRP A 101 -6.78 -2.10 -7.55
CA TRP A 101 -5.51 -1.56 -7.06
C TRP A 101 -4.78 -0.66 -8.05
N ARG A 102 -5.33 -0.43 -9.25
CA ARG A 102 -4.83 0.54 -10.23
C ARG A 102 -5.28 1.96 -9.91
N ARG A 103 -6.46 2.11 -9.30
CA ARG A 103 -7.19 3.38 -9.15
C ARG A 103 -6.66 4.24 -8.00
N ALA A 104 -7.05 5.51 -8.00
CA ALA A 104 -6.74 6.40 -6.91
C ALA A 104 -7.45 5.98 -5.62
N LEU A 105 -6.77 6.13 -4.48
CA LEU A 105 -7.27 5.60 -3.21
C LEU A 105 -8.53 6.31 -2.71
N GLY A 106 -8.78 7.55 -3.14
CA GLY A 106 -9.99 8.30 -2.78
C GLY A 106 -11.28 7.62 -3.25
N ASP A 107 -11.26 7.04 -4.46
CA ASP A 107 -12.39 6.26 -5.00
C ASP A 107 -12.60 4.96 -4.22
N ILE A 108 -11.50 4.30 -3.86
CA ILE A 108 -11.54 3.03 -3.13
C ILE A 108 -12.06 3.23 -1.71
N GLN A 109 -11.74 4.35 -1.07
CA GLN A 109 -12.27 4.72 0.25
C GLN A 109 -13.79 4.93 0.25
N GLU A 110 -14.34 5.47 -0.83
CA GLU A 110 -15.78 5.61 -1.00
C GLU A 110 -16.46 4.25 -1.20
N GLN A 111 -15.85 3.35 -1.96
CA GLN A 111 -16.32 1.97 -2.09
C GLN A 111 -16.24 1.21 -0.76
N LEU A 112 -15.19 1.44 0.04
CA LEU A 112 -15.06 0.85 1.37
C LEU A 112 -16.18 1.31 2.30
N ASP A 113 -16.60 2.58 2.26
CA ASP A 113 -17.71 3.07 3.10
C ASP A 113 -19.00 2.30 2.84
N GLY A 114 -19.38 2.13 1.57
CA GLY A 114 -20.53 1.33 1.18
C GLY A 114 -20.39 -0.16 1.54
N PHE A 115 -19.18 -0.71 1.42
CA PHE A 115 -18.92 -2.10 1.78
C PHE A 115 -19.01 -2.33 3.30
N ILE A 116 -18.57 -1.37 4.12
CA ILE A 116 -18.74 -1.43 5.58
C ILE A 116 -20.23 -1.47 5.95
N ASP A 117 -21.06 -0.65 5.31
CA ASP A 117 -22.51 -0.65 5.52
C ASP A 117 -23.13 -2.00 5.14
N GLU A 118 -22.71 -2.57 4.01
CA GLU A 118 -23.15 -3.90 3.59
C GLU A 118 -22.75 -4.99 4.59
N VAL A 119 -21.50 -4.99 5.06
CA VAL A 119 -21.01 -5.94 6.06
C VAL A 119 -21.79 -5.84 7.36
N ILE A 120 -22.07 -4.62 7.83
CA ILE A 120 -22.89 -4.37 9.01
C ILE A 120 -24.31 -4.93 8.81
N ALA A 121 -24.95 -4.61 7.68
CA ALA A 121 -26.30 -5.06 7.38
C ALA A 121 -26.39 -6.59 7.32
N ARG A 122 -25.46 -7.25 6.65
CA ARG A 122 -25.37 -8.72 6.58
C ARG A 122 -25.12 -9.36 7.94
N THR A 123 -24.25 -8.74 8.76
CA THR A 123 -23.93 -9.25 10.10
C THR A 123 -25.15 -9.21 11.02
N LEU A 124 -25.99 -8.18 10.91
CA LEU A 124 -27.22 -8.05 11.70
C LEU A 124 -28.31 -9.09 11.35
N LEU A 125 -28.15 -9.86 10.27
CA LEU A 125 -29.04 -10.99 9.95
C LEU A 125 -28.73 -12.24 10.80
N LEU A 126 -27.58 -12.29 11.46
CA LEU A 126 -27.22 -13.38 12.36
C LEU A 126 -27.91 -13.21 13.72
N ARG A 127 -28.56 -14.28 14.20
CA ARG A 127 -29.41 -14.24 15.41
C ARG A 127 -28.68 -13.68 16.64
N HIS A 128 -27.44 -14.10 16.86
CA HIS A 128 -26.63 -13.65 18.01
C HIS A 128 -26.17 -12.20 17.90
N TYR A 129 -26.04 -11.64 16.70
CA TYR A 129 -25.79 -10.20 16.53
C TYR A 129 -27.07 -9.39 16.72
N TYR A 130 -28.18 -9.83 16.11
CA TYR A 130 -29.48 -9.16 16.22
C TYR A 130 -29.98 -9.11 17.67
N GLY A 131 -29.79 -10.19 18.44
CA GLY A 131 -30.17 -10.29 19.85
C GLY A 131 -29.24 -9.58 20.83
N SER A 132 -28.10 -9.05 20.37
CA SER A 132 -27.07 -8.44 21.24
C SER A 132 -27.08 -6.91 21.21
N ASP A 133 -26.28 -6.30 22.09
CA ASP A 133 -26.08 -4.85 22.10
C ASP A 133 -25.31 -4.32 20.88
N TYR A 134 -24.70 -5.19 20.05
CA TYR A 134 -24.05 -4.78 18.80
C TYR A 134 -24.98 -3.95 17.91
N ARG A 135 -26.28 -4.29 17.87
CA ARG A 135 -27.28 -3.57 17.04
C ARG A 135 -27.44 -2.09 17.39
N ARG A 136 -27.05 -1.68 18.60
CA ARG A 136 -27.19 -0.28 19.07
C ARG A 136 -26.10 0.62 18.49
N ARG A 137 -24.93 0.05 18.22
CA ARG A 137 -23.78 0.76 17.64
C ARG A 137 -22.93 -0.22 16.81
N PRO A 138 -23.44 -0.64 15.64
CA PRO A 138 -22.75 -1.63 14.81
C PRO A 138 -21.48 -1.02 14.23
N ARG A 139 -20.40 -1.79 14.23
CA ARG A 139 -19.06 -1.38 13.78
C ARG A 139 -18.30 -2.57 13.23
N VAL A 140 -17.26 -2.31 12.46
CA VAL A 140 -16.33 -3.33 11.93
C VAL A 140 -14.94 -3.21 12.57
N HIS A 141 -14.18 -4.29 12.56
CA HIS A 141 -12.72 -4.23 12.67
C HIS A 141 -12.10 -4.21 11.27
N LEU A 142 -11.00 -3.47 11.09
CA LEU A 142 -10.31 -3.38 9.80
C LEU A 142 -8.89 -3.95 9.92
N VAL A 143 -8.49 -4.74 8.93
CA VAL A 143 -7.09 -5.20 8.75
C VAL A 143 -6.58 -4.66 7.42
N GLY A 144 -5.56 -3.81 7.44
CA GLY A 144 -4.91 -3.30 6.23
C GLY A 144 -3.54 -3.94 6.02
N HIS A 145 -3.33 -4.64 4.91
CA HIS A 145 -2.01 -5.11 4.51
C HIS A 145 -1.41 -4.17 3.44
N SER A 146 -0.15 -3.75 3.61
CA SER A 146 0.54 -2.89 2.65
C SER A 146 -0.32 -1.65 2.30
N MET A 147 -0.62 -1.41 1.02
CA MET A 147 -1.47 -0.30 0.57
C MET A 147 -2.89 -0.32 1.17
N GLY A 148 -3.39 -1.49 1.61
CA GLY A 148 -4.65 -1.61 2.34
C GLY A 148 -4.70 -0.77 3.61
N GLY A 149 -3.57 -0.63 4.32
CA GLY A 149 -3.51 0.23 5.51
C GLY A 149 -3.57 1.73 5.19
N LEU A 150 -3.06 2.15 4.02
CA LEU A 150 -3.24 3.52 3.54
C LEU A 150 -4.71 3.82 3.20
N ILE A 151 -5.42 2.85 2.63
CA ILE A 151 -6.86 2.96 2.38
C ILE A 151 -7.61 3.13 3.70
N VAL A 152 -7.30 2.32 4.72
CA VAL A 152 -7.92 2.44 6.06
C VAL A 152 -7.64 3.80 6.69
N ALA A 153 -6.38 4.25 6.71
CA ALA A 153 -6.02 5.54 7.30
C ALA A 153 -6.71 6.72 6.60
N GLY A 154 -6.72 6.72 5.26
CA GLY A 154 -7.39 7.78 4.52
C GLY A 154 -8.92 7.71 4.59
N TYR A 155 -9.51 6.51 4.72
CA TYR A 155 -10.94 6.36 5.03
C TYR A 155 -11.26 7.00 6.38
N LEU A 156 -10.49 6.72 7.43
CA LEU A 156 -10.69 7.32 8.75
C LEU A 156 -10.47 8.83 8.73
N ALA A 157 -9.53 9.33 7.94
CA ALA A 157 -9.30 10.77 7.77
C ALA A 157 -10.48 11.47 7.06
N ARG A 158 -11.15 10.77 6.14
CA ARG A 158 -12.26 11.32 5.33
C ARG A 158 -13.63 11.18 6.00
N TYR A 159 -13.90 10.02 6.61
CA TYR A 159 -15.22 9.62 7.10
C TYR A 159 -15.30 9.49 8.63
N GLY A 160 -14.16 9.55 9.34
CA GLY A 160 -14.08 9.26 10.77
C GLY A 160 -14.26 7.78 11.09
N GLY A 161 -14.21 7.44 12.39
CA GLY A 161 -14.25 6.07 12.90
C GLY A 161 -15.61 5.64 13.43
N ALA A 162 -16.71 6.34 13.14
CA ALA A 162 -18.02 6.02 13.70
C ALA A 162 -18.45 4.55 13.47
N LYS A 163 -18.11 4.00 12.30
CA LYS A 163 -18.38 2.62 11.87
C LYS A 163 -17.22 1.64 12.17
N VAL A 164 -16.12 2.10 12.78
CA VAL A 164 -14.89 1.30 12.98
C VAL A 164 -14.62 1.15 14.48
N ALA A 165 -14.37 -0.09 14.92
CA ALA A 165 -14.11 -0.42 16.31
C ALA A 165 -12.62 -0.51 16.62
N LYS A 166 -11.84 -1.20 15.77
CA LYS A 166 -10.38 -1.36 15.91
C LYS A 166 -9.74 -1.55 14.54
N VAL A 167 -8.47 -1.21 14.44
CA VAL A 167 -7.65 -1.37 13.22
C VAL A 167 -6.41 -2.19 13.53
N ALA A 168 -6.00 -3.03 12.59
CA ALA A 168 -4.65 -3.59 12.54
C ALA A 168 -4.02 -3.32 11.17
N THR A 169 -2.76 -2.89 11.12
CA THR A 169 -2.02 -2.67 9.87
C THR A 169 -0.75 -3.48 9.83
N LEU A 170 -0.49 -4.10 8.68
CA LEU A 170 0.61 -5.03 8.43
C LEU A 170 1.47 -4.45 7.30
N ALA A 171 2.75 -4.15 7.57
CA ALA A 171 3.71 -3.68 6.57
C ALA A 171 3.19 -2.49 5.73
N THR A 172 2.47 -1.56 6.36
CA THR A 172 1.80 -0.45 5.66
C THR A 172 2.78 0.70 5.42
N PRO A 173 2.98 1.15 4.17
CA PRO A 173 3.87 2.27 3.85
C PRO A 173 3.18 3.63 4.14
N PHE A 174 2.92 3.93 5.42
CA PHE A 174 2.29 5.17 5.87
C PHE A 174 2.99 6.45 5.43
N GLN A 175 4.29 6.40 5.18
CA GLN A 175 5.10 7.48 4.63
C GLN A 175 5.71 7.10 3.28
N GLY A 176 5.22 6.03 2.63
CA GLY A 176 5.63 5.58 1.30
C GLY A 176 6.88 4.69 1.28
N SER A 177 7.30 4.29 0.08
CA SER A 177 8.45 3.42 -0.17
C SER A 177 9.24 3.89 -1.39
N ALA A 178 10.56 3.72 -1.35
CA ALA A 178 11.46 3.97 -2.48
C ALA A 178 11.07 3.16 -3.73
N ASN A 179 10.50 1.97 -3.56
CA ASN A 179 10.12 1.08 -4.67
C ASN A 179 9.08 1.73 -5.59
N ALA A 180 8.21 2.60 -5.08
CA ALA A 180 7.25 3.34 -5.91
C ALA A 180 7.95 4.31 -6.87
N VAL A 181 9.02 4.97 -6.41
CA VAL A 181 9.82 5.85 -7.27
C VAL A 181 10.56 5.03 -8.33
N LEU A 182 11.15 3.92 -7.93
CA LEU A 182 11.92 3.05 -8.82
C LEU A 182 11.04 2.38 -9.89
N SER A 183 9.79 2.00 -9.58
CA SER A 183 8.88 1.43 -10.57
C SER A 183 8.50 2.45 -11.66
N ILE A 184 8.36 3.72 -11.29
CA ILE A 184 8.04 4.82 -12.22
C ILE A 184 9.28 5.27 -12.99
N ALA A 185 10.40 5.51 -12.29
CA ALA A 185 11.60 6.11 -12.86
C ALA A 185 12.36 5.12 -13.74
N THR A 186 12.89 4.05 -13.13
CA THR A 186 13.83 3.13 -13.80
C THR A 186 13.14 1.87 -14.28
N GLY A 187 12.03 1.49 -13.66
CA GLY A 187 11.46 0.15 -13.76
C GLY A 187 12.44 -0.87 -13.19
N GLN A 188 13.14 -0.59 -12.08
CA GLN A 188 14.04 -1.58 -11.44
C GLN A 188 13.45 -2.18 -10.16
N ALA A 189 12.36 -1.63 -9.65
CA ALA A 189 11.53 -2.28 -8.65
C ALA A 189 10.35 -2.93 -9.39
N SER A 190 10.45 -4.24 -9.65
CA SER A 190 9.30 -4.98 -10.16
C SER A 190 8.22 -4.92 -9.09
N MET A 191 6.98 -4.62 -9.46
CA MET A 191 5.89 -4.78 -8.50
C MET A 191 5.45 -6.26 -8.40
N THR A 192 6.23 -7.19 -8.99
CA THR A 192 6.03 -8.65 -9.02
C THR A 192 7.30 -9.51 -8.83
N GLY A 193 8.49 -8.92 -8.67
CA GLY A 193 9.77 -9.63 -8.51
C GLY A 193 10.35 -10.32 -9.76
N VAL A 194 9.88 -10.01 -10.97
CA VAL A 194 10.43 -10.54 -12.25
C VAL A 194 11.20 -9.42 -12.96
N ASP A 195 12.23 -9.76 -13.76
CA ASP A 195 12.92 -8.82 -14.65
C ASP A 195 11.92 -7.84 -15.27
N VAL A 196 12.04 -6.57 -14.93
CA VAL A 196 11.03 -5.58 -15.29
C VAL A 196 11.06 -5.39 -16.79
N SER A 197 10.00 -5.87 -17.45
CA SER A 197 9.79 -5.54 -18.85
C SER A 197 9.57 -4.03 -18.99
N PRO A 198 10.06 -3.38 -20.07
CA PRO A 198 9.70 -1.99 -20.38
C PRO A 198 8.19 -1.72 -20.30
N ALA A 199 7.36 -2.73 -20.58
CA ALA A 199 5.91 -2.68 -20.49
C ALA A 199 5.38 -2.53 -19.05
N GLU A 200 5.99 -3.17 -18.04
CA GLU A 200 5.56 -3.01 -16.64
C GLU A 200 5.81 -1.57 -16.15
N ARG A 201 6.97 -1.00 -16.51
CA ARG A 201 7.32 0.39 -16.21
C ARG A 201 6.37 1.39 -16.86
N GLU A 202 6.03 1.17 -18.13
CA GLU A 202 5.06 2.00 -18.86
C GLU A 202 3.68 1.96 -18.22
N VAL A 203 3.23 0.78 -17.80
CA VAL A 203 1.97 0.61 -17.09
C VAL A 203 2.00 1.35 -15.75
N ALA A 204 3.06 1.18 -14.94
CA ALA A 204 3.18 1.80 -13.63
C ALA A 204 3.05 3.34 -13.68
N ARG A 205 3.55 3.98 -14.73
CA ARG A 205 3.42 5.43 -14.98
C ARG A 205 1.99 5.90 -15.20
N MET A 206 1.07 4.99 -15.51
CA MET A 206 -0.33 5.28 -15.78
C MET A 206 -1.27 4.76 -14.69
N LEU A 207 -0.75 4.20 -13.58
CA LEU A 207 -1.54 3.70 -12.45
C LEU A 207 -1.53 4.72 -11.29
N PRO A 208 -2.62 5.47 -11.04
CA PRO A 208 -2.70 6.41 -9.94
C PRO A 208 -2.25 5.83 -8.58
N ALA A 209 -2.64 4.60 -8.24
CA ALA A 209 -2.30 3.97 -6.97
C ALA A 209 -0.80 3.94 -6.66
N VAL A 210 0.06 3.77 -7.67
CA VAL A 210 1.53 3.74 -7.49
C VAL A 210 2.04 5.06 -6.93
N TYR A 211 1.43 6.18 -7.35
CA TYR A 211 1.80 7.52 -6.87
C TYR A 211 1.41 7.74 -5.40
N HIS A 212 0.39 7.04 -4.88
CA HIS A 212 0.03 7.11 -3.45
C HIS A 212 1.07 6.45 -2.54
N LEU A 213 1.98 5.63 -3.11
CA LEU A 213 3.07 4.97 -2.40
C LEU A 213 4.37 5.79 -2.38
N LEU A 214 4.39 6.99 -3.00
CA LEU A 214 5.57 7.84 -3.01
C LEU A 214 6.02 8.20 -1.59
N PRO A 215 7.35 8.23 -1.34
CA PRO A 215 7.86 8.47 -0.02
C PRO A 215 7.81 9.95 0.37
N SER A 216 7.48 10.21 1.63
CA SER A 216 7.40 11.53 2.26
C SER A 216 8.23 11.66 3.55
N TYR A 217 8.83 10.57 4.03
CA TYR A 217 9.67 10.60 5.23
C TYR A 217 10.98 11.36 5.01
N ALA A 218 11.55 11.89 6.09
CA ALA A 218 12.79 12.65 6.07
C ALA A 218 13.96 11.79 5.54
N GLY A 219 14.73 12.34 4.61
CA GLY A 219 15.88 11.65 4.02
C GLY A 219 15.55 10.69 2.88
N ALA A 220 14.28 10.49 2.51
CA ALA A 220 13.87 9.63 1.40
C ALA A 220 14.49 10.01 0.04
N LEU A 221 14.78 11.30 -0.16
CA LEU A 221 15.42 11.83 -1.35
C LEU A 221 16.75 12.49 -0.97
N ALA A 222 17.85 11.86 -1.38
CA ALA A 222 19.17 12.45 -1.29
C ALA A 222 19.39 13.38 -2.49
N TRP A 223 19.24 14.68 -2.25
CA TRP A 223 19.17 15.70 -3.29
C TRP A 223 20.30 16.74 -3.19
N PRO A 224 20.88 17.21 -4.31
CA PRO A 224 21.81 18.35 -4.30
C PRO A 224 21.11 19.62 -3.79
N GLN A 225 21.62 20.21 -2.71
CA GLN A 225 21.00 21.29 -1.90
C GLN A 225 20.38 22.46 -2.70
N ALA A 226 20.81 22.68 -3.95
CA ALA A 226 20.32 23.74 -4.84
C ALA A 226 18.92 23.52 -5.49
N LEU A 227 18.33 22.31 -5.52
CA LEU A 227 16.99 22.10 -6.14
C LEU A 227 15.93 21.41 -5.26
N ALA A 228 15.92 21.64 -3.94
CA ALA A 228 15.03 20.97 -2.99
C ALA A 228 13.57 20.83 -3.48
N ARG A 229 13.20 19.62 -3.95
CA ARG A 229 11.89 19.29 -4.49
C ARG A 229 11.54 17.84 -4.10
N GLY A 230 10.44 17.64 -3.39
CA GLY A 230 9.94 16.29 -3.07
C GLY A 230 9.27 15.61 -4.26
N PHE A 231 9.02 14.29 -4.18
CA PHE A 231 8.49 13.48 -5.30
C PHE A 231 7.13 13.91 -5.83
N TYR A 232 6.34 14.66 -5.04
CA TYR A 232 5.06 15.23 -5.48
C TYR A 232 5.20 16.44 -6.43
N LYS A 233 6.42 16.90 -6.70
CA LYS A 233 6.68 17.95 -7.67
C LYS A 233 7.01 17.32 -9.03
N PRO A 234 6.36 17.73 -10.14
CA PRO A 234 6.72 17.25 -11.48
C PRO A 234 8.23 17.39 -11.74
N LEU A 235 8.82 18.50 -11.29
CA LEU A 235 10.24 18.79 -11.47
C LEU A 235 11.21 17.89 -10.67
N ALA A 236 10.72 16.92 -9.90
CA ALA A 236 11.53 15.89 -9.26
C ALA A 236 11.71 14.64 -10.14
N TRP A 237 11.01 14.57 -11.27
CA TRP A 237 10.99 13.39 -12.15
C TRP A 237 11.88 13.55 -13.37
N GLN A 238 12.51 12.45 -13.76
CA GLN A 238 13.42 12.40 -14.90
C GLN A 238 12.70 12.57 -16.25
N PRO A 239 13.37 13.17 -17.26
CA PRO A 239 12.83 13.40 -18.60
C PRO A 239 12.17 12.19 -19.26
N SER A 240 12.76 10.99 -19.07
CA SER A 240 12.24 9.75 -19.66
C SER A 240 10.84 9.36 -19.16
N VAL A 241 10.41 9.83 -17.99
CA VAL A 241 9.02 9.64 -17.52
C VAL A 241 8.06 10.42 -18.42
N TYR A 242 8.36 11.69 -18.67
CA TYR A 242 7.54 12.55 -19.54
C TYR A 242 7.52 12.05 -20.98
N GLN A 243 8.68 11.67 -21.53
CA GLN A 243 8.80 11.18 -22.89
C GLN A 243 7.93 9.94 -23.12
N THR A 244 7.96 8.99 -22.19
CA THR A 244 7.15 7.78 -22.31
C THR A 244 5.66 8.05 -22.11
N ILE A 245 5.27 8.95 -21.20
CA ILE A 245 3.86 9.34 -21.08
C ILE A 245 3.40 10.09 -22.34
N ALA A 246 4.24 10.94 -22.94
CA ALA A 246 3.94 11.64 -24.18
C ALA A 246 3.79 10.66 -25.36
N GLU A 247 4.64 9.64 -25.44
CA GLU A 247 4.51 8.57 -26.43
C GLU A 247 3.24 7.73 -26.19
N TYR A 248 2.92 7.47 -24.92
CA TYR A 248 1.68 6.80 -24.54
C TYR A 248 0.44 7.61 -24.95
N ILE A 249 0.45 8.93 -24.77
CA ILE A 249 -0.60 9.84 -25.29
C ILE A 249 -0.69 9.74 -26.81
N ARG A 250 0.44 9.80 -27.53
CA ARG A 250 0.47 9.72 -29.00
C ARG A 250 -0.18 8.43 -29.51
N LEU A 251 0.03 7.32 -28.81
CA LEU A 251 -0.48 6.01 -29.20
C LEU A 251 -1.95 5.79 -28.84
N TYR A 252 -2.42 6.36 -27.73
CA TYR A 252 -3.67 5.94 -27.09
C TYR A 252 -4.64 7.07 -26.73
N SER A 253 -4.31 8.33 -26.97
CA SER A 253 -5.30 9.41 -26.80
C SER A 253 -6.38 9.34 -27.88
N ARG A 254 -7.59 9.79 -27.53
CA ARG A 254 -8.71 9.97 -28.46
C ARG A 254 -8.49 11.11 -29.48
N ARG A 255 -7.52 12.00 -29.20
CA ARG A 255 -7.18 13.14 -30.06
C ARG A 255 -6.31 12.68 -31.22
N ASP A 256 -6.48 13.32 -32.38
CA ASP A 256 -5.69 12.97 -33.54
C ASP A 256 -4.19 13.22 -33.24
N PRO A 257 -3.29 12.27 -33.53
CA PRO A 257 -1.85 12.52 -33.44
C PRO A 257 -1.39 13.76 -34.22
N ALA A 258 -2.13 14.19 -35.25
CA ALA A 258 -1.94 15.44 -35.98
C ALA A 258 -2.30 16.69 -35.15
N GLU A 259 -3.31 16.60 -34.27
CA GLU A 259 -3.68 17.67 -33.32
C GLU A 259 -2.66 17.83 -32.19
N THR A 260 -1.88 16.79 -31.92
CA THR A 260 -0.80 16.75 -30.91
C THR A 260 0.57 16.56 -31.56
N ALA A 261 0.73 16.92 -32.85
CA ALA A 261 1.89 16.51 -33.64
C ALA A 261 3.22 17.05 -33.12
N ALA A 262 3.20 18.24 -32.51
CA ALA A 262 4.39 18.85 -31.94
C ALA A 262 4.75 18.18 -30.61
N LEU A 263 5.97 17.64 -30.52
CA LEU A 263 6.49 17.03 -29.28
C LEU A 263 6.38 17.96 -28.04
N PRO A 264 6.64 19.29 -28.13
CA PRO A 264 6.46 20.19 -26.98
C PRO A 264 5.05 20.18 -26.39
N ASP A 265 4.02 20.14 -27.22
CA ASP A 265 2.62 20.11 -26.79
C ASP A 265 2.30 18.80 -26.06
N ARG A 266 2.78 17.65 -26.60
CA ARG A 266 2.62 16.34 -25.93
C ARG A 266 3.35 16.25 -24.60
N ILE A 267 4.53 16.86 -24.47
CA ILE A 267 5.27 16.87 -23.21
C ILE A 267 4.54 17.73 -22.16
N ALA A 268 3.92 18.84 -22.58
CA ALA A 268 3.06 19.64 -21.70
C ALA A 268 1.84 18.85 -21.21
N GLU A 269 1.19 18.08 -22.08
CA GLU A 269 0.08 17.20 -21.71
C GLU A 269 0.51 16.07 -20.78
N ALA A 270 1.64 15.42 -21.08
CA ALA A 270 2.22 14.40 -20.20
C ALA A 270 2.49 14.96 -18.80
N ALA A 271 3.01 16.19 -18.70
CA ALA A 271 3.18 16.85 -17.42
C ALA A 271 1.85 17.20 -16.74
N GLY A 272 0.79 17.49 -17.50
CA GLY A 272 -0.56 17.65 -16.98
C GLY A 272 -1.09 16.36 -16.33
N ILE A 273 -0.98 15.23 -17.03
CA ILE A 273 -1.37 13.90 -16.53
C ILE A 273 -0.59 13.54 -15.27
N LEU A 274 0.75 13.66 -15.32
CA LEU A 274 1.61 13.37 -14.19
C LEU A 274 1.27 14.26 -12.98
N ARG A 275 1.12 15.57 -13.19
CA ARG A 275 0.76 16.53 -12.14
C ARG A 275 -0.58 16.21 -11.50
N ALA A 276 -1.57 15.77 -12.28
CA ALA A 276 -2.86 15.36 -11.73
C ALA A 276 -2.71 14.18 -10.76
N MET A 277 -1.97 13.12 -11.15
CA MET A 277 -1.72 11.95 -10.29
C MET A 277 -0.89 12.32 -9.05
N LEU A 278 0.14 13.17 -9.21
CA LEU A 278 0.96 13.65 -8.09
C LEU A 278 0.13 14.48 -7.09
N ASN A 279 -0.73 15.38 -7.57
CA ASN A 279 -1.59 16.20 -6.72
C ASN A 279 -2.59 15.34 -5.94
N GLU A 280 -3.18 14.34 -6.59
CA GLU A 280 -4.12 13.41 -5.97
C GLU A 280 -3.45 12.57 -4.87
N ALA A 281 -2.28 12.02 -5.17
CA ALA A 281 -1.47 11.30 -4.20
C ALA A 281 -1.01 12.20 -3.04
N GLN A 282 -0.59 13.45 -3.32
CA GLN A 282 -0.18 14.41 -2.30
C GLN A 282 -1.35 14.79 -1.38
N LYS A 283 -2.54 15.02 -1.95
CA LYS A 283 -3.76 15.32 -1.18
C LYS A 283 -4.10 14.15 -0.25
N HIS A 284 -4.03 12.92 -0.75
CA HIS A 284 -4.25 11.73 0.07
C HIS A 284 -3.21 11.62 1.19
N ARG A 285 -1.91 11.77 0.88
CA ARG A 285 -0.83 11.77 1.88
C ARG A 285 -1.08 12.80 2.97
N ALA A 286 -1.39 14.04 2.60
CA ALA A 286 -1.69 15.10 3.56
C ALA A 286 -2.89 14.76 4.47
N GLY A 287 -3.92 14.08 3.95
CA GLY A 287 -5.05 13.61 4.74
C GLY A 287 -4.66 12.51 5.75
N VAL A 288 -3.83 11.54 5.33
CA VAL A 288 -3.29 10.51 6.22
C VAL A 288 -2.38 11.14 7.28
N ASP A 289 -1.52 12.08 6.90
CA ASP A 289 -0.58 12.72 7.82
C ASP A 289 -1.30 13.58 8.88
N ALA A 290 -2.44 14.17 8.49
CA ALA A 290 -3.29 14.98 9.35
C ALA A 290 -4.34 14.16 10.13
N LEU A 291 -4.38 12.83 9.97
CA LEU A 291 -5.31 11.98 10.70
C LEU A 291 -5.15 12.17 12.20
N ASN A 292 -6.24 12.51 12.88
CA ASN A 292 -6.30 12.55 14.33
C ASN A 292 -7.26 11.46 14.81
N LEU A 293 -6.74 10.45 15.52
CA LEU A 293 -7.55 9.32 15.97
C LEU A 293 -8.67 9.75 16.92
N LYS A 294 -8.43 10.73 17.80
CA LYS A 294 -9.43 11.23 18.73
C LYS A 294 -10.61 11.86 17.99
N ASP A 295 -10.33 12.65 16.94
CA ASP A 295 -11.37 13.26 16.10
C ASP A 295 -12.14 12.20 15.30
N ALA A 296 -11.47 11.11 14.92
CA ALA A 296 -12.10 9.93 14.35
C ALA A 296 -12.87 9.08 15.40
N GLY A 297 -12.81 9.42 16.69
CA GLY A 297 -13.48 8.68 17.77
C GLY A 297 -12.78 7.38 18.16
N LEU A 298 -11.48 7.27 17.91
CA LEU A 298 -10.60 6.15 18.25
C LEU A 298 -9.52 6.60 19.25
N ALA A 299 -9.12 5.70 20.14
CA ALA A 299 -7.90 5.85 20.93
C ALA A 299 -6.70 5.28 20.15
N PRO A 300 -5.46 5.71 20.45
CA PRO A 300 -4.26 5.06 19.93
C PRO A 300 -4.23 3.54 20.18
N THR A 301 -4.78 3.10 21.31
CA THR A 301 -4.92 1.68 21.67
C THR A 301 -5.92 0.90 20.80
N ASP A 302 -6.74 1.56 20.00
CA ASP A 302 -7.63 0.90 19.03
C ASP A 302 -6.89 0.52 17.73
N TRP A 303 -5.62 0.92 17.57
CA TRP A 303 -4.82 0.66 16.37
C TRP A 303 -3.57 -0.18 16.67
N LEU A 304 -3.51 -1.38 16.11
CA LEU A 304 -2.30 -2.22 16.10
C LEU A 304 -1.47 -1.97 14.85
N CYS A 305 -0.29 -1.35 14.98
CA CYS A 305 0.62 -1.11 13.86
C CYS A 305 1.81 -2.06 13.91
N LEU A 306 1.86 -3.02 12.97
CA LEU A 306 2.95 -3.97 12.82
C LEU A 306 3.90 -3.52 11.70
N ALA A 307 5.12 -3.13 12.07
CA ALA A 307 6.15 -2.65 11.17
C ALA A 307 7.31 -3.65 11.07
N GLY A 308 7.69 -4.03 9.84
CA GLY A 308 8.80 -4.97 9.65
C GLY A 308 10.17 -4.31 9.80
N ILE A 309 11.10 -5.03 10.43
CA ILE A 309 12.50 -4.62 10.64
C ILE A 309 13.44 -5.83 10.46
N GLY A 310 14.75 -5.57 10.37
CA GLY A 310 15.80 -6.59 10.28
C GLY A 310 16.03 -7.12 8.87
N GLU A 311 15.64 -6.35 7.84
CA GLU A 311 15.85 -6.69 6.44
C GLU A 311 16.50 -5.55 5.67
N ALA A 312 17.45 -5.91 4.80
CA ALA A 312 18.12 -4.97 3.91
C ALA A 312 17.09 -4.29 3.00
N THR A 313 16.87 -3.00 3.21
CA THR A 313 15.78 -2.26 2.57
C THR A 313 16.28 -0.98 1.91
N VAL A 314 15.79 -0.67 0.70
CA VAL A 314 16.07 0.61 0.05
C VAL A 314 15.28 1.72 0.76
N ASP A 315 15.97 2.58 1.49
CA ASP A 315 15.36 3.68 2.24
C ASP A 315 15.54 5.05 1.57
N ARG A 316 16.40 5.17 0.54
CA ARG A 316 16.69 6.45 -0.12
C ARG A 316 16.79 6.32 -1.64
N ILE A 317 16.30 7.33 -2.32
CA ILE A 317 16.56 7.60 -3.74
C ILE A 317 17.63 8.68 -3.83
N ALA A 318 18.70 8.40 -4.55
CA ALA A 318 19.68 9.40 -4.94
C ALA A 318 19.24 10.07 -6.23
N ALA A 319 19.41 11.38 -6.30
CA ALA A 319 19.21 12.16 -7.52
C ALA A 319 20.53 12.80 -7.95
N THR A 320 20.93 12.55 -9.19
CA THR A 320 22.05 13.27 -9.81
C THR A 320 21.53 14.19 -10.91
N THR A 321 22.26 15.29 -11.13
CA THR A 321 21.99 16.24 -12.22
C THR A 321 22.93 15.96 -13.37
N VAL A 322 22.39 15.69 -14.56
CA VAL A 322 23.16 15.48 -15.79
C VAL A 322 22.82 16.60 -16.78
N PRO A 323 23.77 17.19 -17.53
CA PRO A 323 23.46 18.15 -18.58
C PRO A 323 22.57 17.52 -19.67
N LEU A 324 21.50 18.19 -20.11
CA LEU A 324 20.67 17.67 -21.20
C LEU A 324 21.44 17.63 -22.54
N PRO A 325 21.27 16.58 -23.36
CA PRO A 325 21.91 16.49 -24.67
C PRO A 325 21.45 17.57 -25.69
N ASP A 326 20.20 18.04 -25.58
CA ASP A 326 19.62 19.12 -26.39
C ASP A 326 18.71 20.02 -25.53
N PRO A 327 19.22 21.19 -25.08
CA PRO A 327 18.46 22.16 -24.29
C PRO A 327 17.23 22.74 -25.00
N ASP A 328 17.28 22.89 -26.32
CA ASP A 328 16.28 23.64 -27.09
C ASP A 328 15.02 22.81 -27.38
N ALA A 329 15.15 21.48 -27.49
CA ALA A 329 14.02 20.55 -27.61
C ALA A 329 13.20 20.46 -26.31
N PHE A 330 13.86 20.54 -25.15
CA PHE A 330 13.20 20.50 -23.84
C PHE A 330 12.70 21.87 -23.36
N ALA A 331 13.42 22.95 -23.67
CA ALA A 331 13.04 24.32 -23.28
C ALA A 331 11.77 24.82 -24.00
N LYS A 332 11.43 24.26 -25.17
CA LYS A 332 10.17 24.59 -25.88
C LYS A 332 8.93 24.01 -25.20
N ALA A 333 9.05 23.05 -24.30
CA ALA A 333 7.99 22.64 -23.40
C ALA A 333 8.10 23.47 -22.11
N ALA A 334 7.25 24.48 -21.96
CA ALA A 334 7.25 25.45 -20.85
C ALA A 334 6.89 24.81 -19.49
N ILE A 335 7.74 23.92 -18.99
CA ILE A 335 7.47 23.09 -17.80
C ILE A 335 8.53 23.34 -16.71
N PHE A 336 9.71 23.80 -17.09
CA PHE A 336 10.82 24.04 -16.19
C PHE A 336 10.98 25.54 -15.99
N ASP A 337 10.34 26.06 -14.94
CA ASP A 337 10.39 27.45 -14.47
C ASP A 337 11.85 27.94 -14.31
N GLY A 338 12.42 28.48 -15.40
CA GLY A 338 13.79 29.04 -15.49
C GLY A 338 14.95 28.09 -15.13
N ALA A 339 14.69 26.82 -14.82
CA ALA A 339 15.71 25.87 -14.43
C ALA A 339 16.49 25.43 -15.66
N LYS A 340 17.80 25.70 -15.67
CA LYS A 340 18.74 25.27 -16.72
C LYS A 340 18.51 23.81 -17.09
N ALA A 341 18.78 23.49 -18.34
CA ALA A 341 18.67 22.19 -19.00
C ALA A 341 19.44 21.07 -18.26
N ILE A 342 18.83 20.56 -17.19
CA ILE A 342 19.39 19.58 -16.27
C ILE A 342 18.44 18.39 -16.21
N GLU A 343 18.93 17.24 -16.63
CA GLU A 343 18.31 15.94 -16.41
C GLU A 343 18.50 15.51 -14.96
N ILE A 344 17.45 14.98 -14.37
CA ILE A 344 17.49 14.30 -13.07
C ILE A 344 17.59 12.82 -13.37
N ASP A 345 18.55 12.13 -12.76
CA ASP A 345 18.66 10.68 -12.81
C ASP A 345 18.40 10.13 -11.40
N LEU A 346 17.29 9.39 -11.26
CA LEU A 346 16.84 8.82 -9.99
C LEU A 346 17.32 7.38 -9.87
N ARG A 347 18.10 7.10 -8.82
CA ARG A 347 18.65 5.78 -8.57
C ARG A 347 18.40 5.31 -7.15
N ALA A 348 18.25 4.00 -6.97
CA ALA A 348 18.22 3.40 -5.64
C ALA A 348 19.57 3.62 -4.95
N SER A 349 19.53 4.01 -3.68
CA SER A 349 20.70 3.79 -2.82
C SER A 349 20.84 2.29 -2.51
N ALA A 350 22.02 1.86 -2.08
CA ALA A 350 22.19 0.49 -1.62
C ALA A 350 21.18 0.17 -0.49
N PRO A 351 20.51 -1.00 -0.52
CA PRO A 351 19.71 -1.45 0.60
C PRO A 351 20.53 -1.48 1.89
N VAL A 352 19.91 -1.12 3.01
CA VAL A 352 20.55 -1.06 4.33
C VAL A 352 19.75 -1.80 5.38
N ASP A 353 20.47 -2.39 6.33
CA ASP A 353 19.93 -2.89 7.59
C ASP A 353 20.96 -2.66 8.69
N ASP A 354 20.71 -1.63 9.51
CA ASP A 354 21.52 -1.26 10.66
C ASP A 354 20.93 -1.83 11.97
N TYR A 355 19.92 -2.71 11.90
CA TYR A 355 19.26 -3.26 13.08
C TYR A 355 20.12 -4.35 13.73
N ASP A 356 20.54 -4.10 14.96
CA ASP A 356 21.20 -5.08 15.82
C ASP A 356 20.31 -5.30 17.07
N PRO A 357 19.80 -6.52 17.30
CA PRO A 357 19.02 -6.84 18.51
C PRO A 357 19.74 -6.48 19.81
N ALA A 358 21.08 -6.54 19.86
CA ALA A 358 21.87 -6.16 21.02
C ALA A 358 21.93 -4.63 21.24
N GLN A 359 21.60 -3.84 20.23
CA GLN A 359 21.57 -2.37 20.25
C GLN A 359 20.18 -1.81 19.93
N ARG A 360 19.10 -2.54 20.26
CA ARG A 360 17.71 -2.19 19.91
C ARG A 360 17.25 -0.79 20.35
N GLU A 361 17.88 -0.21 21.37
CA GLU A 361 17.58 1.14 21.88
C GLU A 361 18.28 2.26 21.08
N ARG A 362 19.06 1.91 20.06
CA ARG A 362 19.63 2.86 19.11
C ARG A 362 18.51 3.47 18.25
N ALA A 363 18.38 4.79 18.27
CA ALA A 363 17.30 5.50 17.57
C ALA A 363 17.59 5.76 16.08
N ASP A 364 18.85 5.86 15.68
CA ASP A 364 19.30 6.14 14.31
C ASP A 364 19.49 4.86 13.47
N VAL A 365 18.52 3.94 13.55
CA VAL A 365 18.57 2.66 12.83
C VAL A 365 17.87 2.79 11.48
N ARG A 366 18.57 2.48 10.39
CA ARG A 366 18.00 2.33 9.05
C ARG A 366 17.77 0.86 8.78
N THR A 367 16.51 0.45 8.75
CA THR A 367 16.08 -0.94 8.55
C THR A 367 14.71 -0.96 7.89
N GLY A 368 14.17 -2.13 7.59
CA GLY A 368 12.82 -2.29 7.05
C GLY A 368 12.46 -3.75 6.86
N ASP A 369 11.54 -4.00 5.93
CA ASP A 369 11.01 -5.32 5.60
C ASP A 369 11.38 -5.80 4.18
N ALA A 370 12.51 -5.31 3.65
CA ALA A 370 12.97 -5.42 2.27
C ALA A 370 12.18 -4.57 1.24
N THR A 371 10.98 -4.11 1.57
CA THR A 371 10.14 -3.29 0.67
C THR A 371 9.90 -1.88 1.19
N VAL A 372 9.56 -1.76 2.46
CA VAL A 372 9.18 -0.55 3.15
C VAL A 372 10.21 -0.31 4.26
N PRO A 373 10.96 0.80 4.20
CA PRO A 373 11.85 1.15 5.31
C PRO A 373 11.01 1.47 6.55
N LEU A 374 11.55 1.27 7.74
CA LEU A 374 10.86 1.58 9.01
C LEU A 374 10.32 3.02 9.03
N ALA A 375 11.08 3.98 8.51
CA ALA A 375 10.63 5.37 8.36
C ALA A 375 9.40 5.50 7.45
N GLY A 376 9.33 4.67 6.39
CA GLY A 376 8.17 4.52 5.50
C GLY A 376 6.98 3.84 6.17
N ALA A 377 7.22 2.91 7.10
CA ALA A 377 6.20 2.18 7.83
C ALA A 377 5.68 2.90 9.09
N THR A 378 6.26 4.05 9.45
CA THR A 378 5.89 4.78 10.67
C THR A 378 4.79 5.81 10.39
N PRO A 379 3.56 5.65 10.94
CA PRO A 379 2.51 6.65 10.80
C PRO A 379 2.77 7.89 11.66
N THR A 380 2.32 9.06 11.21
CA THR A 380 2.43 10.33 11.96
C THR A 380 1.40 10.48 13.07
N PHE A 381 0.33 9.69 13.03
CA PHE A 381 -0.83 9.79 13.91
C PHE A 381 -0.81 8.81 15.09
N LEU A 382 0.21 7.95 15.19
CA LEU A 382 0.45 7.10 16.35
C LEU A 382 1.74 7.51 17.07
N PRO A 383 1.77 7.43 18.41
CA PRO A 383 3.02 7.58 19.15
C PRO A 383 3.98 6.47 18.76
N TYR A 384 5.27 6.81 18.62
CA TYR A 384 6.27 5.87 18.14
C TYR A 384 6.44 4.67 19.09
N GLU A 385 6.23 4.91 20.39
CA GLU A 385 6.28 3.93 21.46
C GLU A 385 5.15 2.89 21.42
N GLN A 386 4.15 3.06 20.55
CA GLN A 386 3.06 2.09 20.37
C GLN A 386 3.27 1.17 19.17
N LEU A 387 4.29 1.41 18.34
CA LEU A 387 4.58 0.53 17.22
C LEU A 387 5.07 -0.83 17.76
N VAL A 388 4.64 -1.88 17.07
CA VAL A 388 5.12 -3.24 17.30
C VAL A 388 5.98 -3.61 16.11
N ALA A 389 7.28 -3.78 16.37
CA ALA A 389 8.24 -4.21 15.38
C ALA A 389 8.32 -5.74 15.33
N VAL A 390 8.60 -6.25 14.14
CA VAL A 390 8.48 -7.67 13.82
C VAL A 390 9.52 -8.01 12.75
N THR A 391 10.24 -9.11 12.96
CA THR A 391 11.31 -9.62 12.08
C THR A 391 10.86 -10.89 11.36
N ARG A 392 11.63 -11.41 10.40
CA ARG A 392 11.35 -12.72 9.76
C ARG A 392 11.07 -13.86 10.74
N HIS A 393 11.66 -13.86 11.93
CA HIS A 393 11.39 -14.88 12.95
C HIS A 393 9.95 -14.83 13.49
N HIS A 394 9.40 -13.62 13.57
CA HIS A 394 7.99 -13.41 13.92
C HIS A 394 7.06 -13.67 12.74
N TYR A 395 7.63 -14.00 11.57
CA TYR A 395 6.95 -14.39 10.34
C TYR A 395 7.45 -15.71 9.78
N ALA A 396 7.28 -16.85 10.47
CA ALA A 396 7.85 -18.15 10.10
C ALA A 396 7.82 -18.45 8.57
N TRP A 397 8.98 -18.31 7.91
CA TRP A 397 9.21 -18.59 6.49
C TRP A 397 10.24 -19.74 6.34
N TRP A 398 9.80 -20.93 5.86
CA TRP A 398 10.53 -22.06 5.21
C TRP A 398 9.98 -23.44 5.63
N GLU A 399 9.66 -24.41 4.75
CA GLU A 399 10.63 -25.37 4.15
C GLU A 399 10.10 -26.13 2.89
N LEU A 400 9.02 -25.73 2.21
CA LEU A 400 8.48 -26.51 1.07
C LEU A 400 8.83 -26.01 -0.35
N GLY A 401 9.58 -24.90 -0.48
CA GLY A 401 9.82 -24.22 -1.76
C GLY A 401 11.19 -24.44 -2.41
N ASP A 402 12.14 -25.09 -1.74
CA ASP A 402 13.56 -25.19 -2.13
C ASP A 402 13.83 -25.97 -3.44
N ARG A 403 12.81 -26.34 -4.22
CA ARG A 403 12.99 -27.15 -5.44
C ARG A 403 12.21 -26.73 -6.69
N LEU A 404 11.50 -25.60 -6.73
CA LEU A 404 10.70 -25.27 -7.92
C LEU A 404 10.80 -23.84 -8.49
N ILE A 405 11.51 -22.90 -7.85
CA ILE A 405 11.38 -21.48 -8.22
C ILE A 405 12.73 -20.75 -8.19
N ASN A 406 13.52 -20.90 -9.26
CA ASN A 406 14.54 -19.89 -9.58
C ASN A 406 13.81 -18.64 -10.07
N GLY A 407 13.80 -17.55 -9.27
CA GLY A 407 13.37 -16.21 -9.71
C GLY A 407 12.28 -15.50 -8.89
N LEU A 408 12.08 -15.80 -7.60
CA LEU A 408 11.17 -15.02 -6.75
C LEU A 408 11.89 -14.49 -5.49
N VAL A 409 12.29 -13.21 -5.54
CA VAL A 409 12.56 -12.40 -4.34
C VAL A 409 12.00 -11.01 -4.60
N ASP A 410 10.71 -10.82 -4.32
CA ASP A 410 10.15 -9.56 -3.84
C ASP A 410 8.82 -9.87 -3.14
N LEU A 411 8.63 -9.28 -1.97
CA LEU A 411 7.96 -9.88 -0.83
C LEU A 411 6.43 -9.89 -0.92
N HIS A 412 5.80 -10.61 -1.86
CA HIS A 412 4.33 -10.72 -1.94
C HIS A 412 3.87 -12.11 -2.41
N ALA A 413 3.66 -13.06 -1.47
CA ALA A 413 2.59 -14.08 -1.48
C ALA A 413 2.89 -15.34 -0.63
N ALA A 414 1.95 -15.71 0.25
CA ALA A 414 1.65 -17.06 0.80
C ALA A 414 2.19 -17.53 2.17
N MET A 415 1.26 -17.83 3.09
CA MET A 415 1.46 -18.47 4.41
C MET A 415 0.78 -19.88 4.45
N PRO A 416 1.33 -20.91 5.16
CA PRO A 416 0.69 -21.28 6.43
C PRO A 416 1.48 -21.96 7.58
N ARG A 417 1.38 -21.39 8.80
CA ARG A 417 1.13 -21.95 10.17
C ARG A 417 0.99 -20.75 11.13
N MET A 418 0.22 -20.83 12.23
CA MET A 418 -0.16 -19.66 13.06
C MET A 418 1.04 -18.77 13.37
N ASN A 419 1.07 -17.62 12.71
CA ASN A 419 2.20 -16.73 12.75
C ASN A 419 1.99 -15.73 13.90
N ALA A 420 3.05 -15.29 14.60
CA ALA A 420 2.92 -14.40 15.77
C ALA A 420 2.02 -13.19 15.48
N VAL A 421 2.09 -12.67 14.25
CA VAL A 421 1.23 -11.60 13.73
C VAL A 421 -0.27 -11.94 13.69
N GLN A 422 -0.66 -13.15 13.27
CA GLN A 422 -2.06 -13.57 13.32
C GLN A 422 -2.56 -13.56 14.78
N ALA A 423 -1.75 -14.12 15.68
CA ALA A 423 -2.08 -14.16 17.10
C ALA A 423 -2.20 -12.75 17.71
N MET A 424 -1.33 -11.80 17.33
CA MET A 424 -1.42 -10.40 17.75
C MET A 424 -2.72 -9.75 17.26
N VAL A 425 -3.08 -9.93 15.99
CA VAL A 425 -4.32 -9.36 15.42
C VAL A 425 -5.55 -9.93 16.12
N THR A 426 -5.59 -11.25 16.32
CA THR A 426 -6.67 -11.91 17.07
C THR A 426 -6.77 -11.40 18.50
N ALA A 427 -5.65 -11.33 19.23
CA ALA A 427 -5.61 -10.83 20.60
C ALA A 427 -6.10 -9.37 20.68
N HIS A 428 -5.68 -8.55 19.71
CA HIS A 428 -6.06 -7.13 19.61
C HIS A 428 -7.56 -6.98 19.45
N PHE A 429 -8.17 -7.70 18.52
CA PHE A 429 -9.62 -7.62 18.28
C PHE A 429 -10.43 -8.16 19.45
N LEU A 430 -9.99 -9.25 20.08
CA LEU A 430 -10.66 -9.82 21.25
C LEU A 430 -10.39 -9.05 22.55
N GLY A 431 -9.44 -8.10 22.55
CA GLY A 431 -9.00 -7.39 23.77
C GLY A 431 -8.38 -8.34 24.80
N ARG A 432 -7.71 -9.39 24.32
CA ARG A 432 -7.05 -10.41 25.16
C ARG A 432 -5.59 -10.05 25.38
N ASP A 433 -5.06 -10.54 26.50
CA ASP A 433 -3.65 -10.45 26.84
C ASP A 433 -2.81 -11.35 25.92
N ALA A 434 -1.61 -10.90 25.54
CA ALA A 434 -0.73 -11.50 24.53
C ALA A 434 0.53 -12.18 25.14
N ARG A 435 0.42 -12.70 26.38
CA ARG A 435 1.51 -13.29 27.21
C ARG A 435 2.36 -14.39 26.61
N SER A 436 1.96 -14.96 25.48
CA SER A 436 2.70 -16.01 24.80
C SER A 436 3.17 -15.60 23.41
N ILE A 437 3.06 -14.30 23.07
CA ILE A 437 3.36 -13.78 21.75
C ILE A 437 4.57 -12.86 21.89
N GLU A 438 5.66 -13.25 21.25
CA GLU A 438 6.88 -12.45 21.16
C GLU A 438 6.68 -11.28 20.19
N ALA A 439 7.15 -10.11 20.57
CA ALA A 439 7.26 -8.95 19.70
C ALA A 439 8.35 -8.01 20.17
N LEU A 440 8.70 -7.05 19.32
CA LEU A 440 9.74 -6.07 19.61
C LEU A 440 9.14 -4.66 19.67
N PRO A 441 9.70 -3.78 20.53
CA PRO A 441 9.51 -2.35 20.37
C PRO A 441 10.13 -1.87 19.07
N ALA A 442 9.66 -0.74 18.54
CA ALA A 442 10.36 -0.09 17.44
C ALA A 442 11.79 0.32 17.87
N PRO A 443 12.80 0.22 16.97
CA PRO A 443 14.16 0.66 17.26
C PRO A 443 14.21 2.06 17.87
N GLY A 444 14.96 2.22 18.96
CA GLY A 444 15.03 3.46 19.73
C GLY A 444 14.06 3.57 20.91
N VAL A 445 13.11 2.64 21.05
CA VAL A 445 12.16 2.63 22.18
C VAL A 445 12.66 1.68 23.26
N ALA A 446 12.94 2.23 24.45
CA ALA A 446 13.31 1.44 25.62
C ALA A 446 12.13 0.53 26.07
N ALA A 447 12.45 -0.64 26.62
CA ALA A 447 11.44 -1.63 26.98
C ALA A 447 10.41 -1.12 28.01
N ASP A 448 10.84 -0.28 28.95
CA ASP A 448 9.99 0.35 29.96
C ASP A 448 9.18 1.55 29.43
N ALA A 449 9.53 2.08 28.25
CA ALA A 449 8.82 3.13 27.54
C ALA A 449 7.84 2.57 26.49
N TRP A 450 7.99 1.32 26.07
CA TRP A 450 7.13 0.67 25.09
C TRP A 450 5.69 0.52 25.61
N ARG A 451 4.72 0.99 24.84
CA ARG A 451 3.29 1.00 25.18
C ARG A 451 2.46 0.44 24.02
N PRO A 452 2.66 -0.83 23.63
CA PRO A 452 1.91 -1.43 22.54
C PRO A 452 0.40 -1.46 22.89
N PRO A 453 -0.49 -1.43 21.88
CA PRO A 453 -1.94 -1.57 22.06
C PRO A 453 -2.38 -2.98 22.52
N LEU A 454 -1.40 -3.86 22.79
CA LEU A 454 -1.56 -5.22 23.28
C LEU A 454 -0.87 -5.37 24.63
N GLY A 455 -1.63 -5.74 25.65
CA GLY A 455 -1.09 -6.06 26.96
C GLY A 455 -0.29 -7.37 26.94
N GLY A 456 0.77 -7.40 27.75
CA GLY A 456 1.52 -8.62 28.09
C GLY A 456 2.31 -9.28 26.97
N LEU A 457 2.59 -8.60 25.85
CA LEU A 457 3.55 -9.10 24.86
C LEU A 457 4.88 -9.49 25.53
N VAL A 458 5.44 -10.61 25.11
CA VAL A 458 6.77 -11.05 25.55
C VAL A 458 7.80 -10.29 24.73
N LEU A 459 8.75 -9.66 25.40
CA LEU A 459 9.84 -8.98 24.72
C LEU A 459 10.78 -10.02 24.07
N GLY A 460 10.81 -10.03 22.74
CA GLY A 460 11.64 -10.92 21.93
C GLY A 460 13.10 -10.51 21.83
#